data_AF-A0A950E915-F1
#
_entry.id   AF-A0A950E915-F1
#
_cell.length_a   1.000
_cell.length_b   1.000
_cell.length_c   1.000
_cell.angle_alpha   90.00
_cell.angle_beta   90.00
_cell.angle_gamma   90.00
#
_symmetry.space_group_name_H-M   'P 1'
#
loop_
_entity.id
_entity.type
_entity.pdbx_description
1 polymer ?
#
loop_
_entity_poly.entity_id
_entity_poly.type
_entity_poly.pdbx_seq_one_letter_code
_entity_poly.pdbx_strand_id
1 'polypeptide(L)'
;MPALRLLLLTFCLFGVWLESAIAAGPSTSGTAEIGFPKPLEEYNDSGTPGVFRKLAGRVKADPVNLFATIIFACAIVHTFLTARFMHIAHHFQTELEHLADQKEQAAPEIEKRRDFLQFWSQFFHFFGEVEAVFGIWLIPLFVVIALMKGWPFLVGYVTSQNAAEPIFVVVIMAIASSRPILRLAERCLAQLAALGRSTPAAWWLSILTFGPLLGSLITEPAAMTICALLLRQKIYALKPAKRLAYATLGLLFVNISVGGTLTHFAAPPVVMVATKWSWDIGYMATKFGWKAIAGIVVANIVYFLLFRSELLNLKVMHVEEKEKRRPIPAQITLVHVLFLVWTVLTSHYPAL
;
A
#
# COMPACT_ATOMS: atom_id res chain seq x y z
N MET A 1 -22.17 8.68 -9.17
CA MET A 1 -23.33 7.77 -9.23
C MET A 1 -23.19 6.57 -10.18
N PRO A 2 -22.54 6.62 -11.37
CA PRO A 2 -22.47 5.43 -12.24
C PRO A 2 -21.57 4.31 -11.69
N ALA A 3 -20.47 4.65 -11.00
CA ALA A 3 -19.58 3.66 -10.39
C ALA A 3 -20.19 2.93 -9.18
N LEU A 4 -20.99 3.64 -8.35
CA LEU A 4 -21.73 3.05 -7.24
C LEU A 4 -22.82 2.08 -7.77
N ARG A 5 -23.49 2.45 -8.86
CA ARG A 5 -24.43 1.56 -9.55
C ARG A 5 -23.73 0.34 -10.15
N LEU A 6 -22.53 0.49 -10.70
CA LEU A 6 -21.74 -0.63 -11.21
C LEU A 6 -21.34 -1.60 -10.10
N LEU A 7 -20.91 -1.08 -8.94
CA LEU A 7 -20.49 -1.89 -7.78
C LEU A 7 -21.68 -2.59 -7.10
N LEU A 8 -22.83 -1.91 -7.00
CA LEU A 8 -24.09 -2.50 -6.52
C LEU A 8 -24.66 -3.52 -7.52
N LEU A 9 -24.53 -3.28 -8.84
CA LEU A 9 -24.90 -4.25 -9.88
C LEU A 9 -24.00 -5.47 -9.87
N THR A 10 -22.69 -5.33 -9.62
CA THR A 10 -21.81 -6.49 -9.41
C THR A 10 -22.19 -7.26 -8.14
N PHE A 11 -22.61 -6.57 -7.08
CA PHE A 11 -23.09 -7.21 -5.84
C PHE A 11 -24.45 -7.93 -6.04
N CYS A 12 -25.34 -7.40 -6.88
CA CYS A 12 -26.62 -8.03 -7.20
C CYS A 12 -26.47 -9.21 -8.19
N LEU A 13 -25.57 -9.09 -9.18
CA LEU A 13 -25.23 -10.19 -10.09
C LEU A 13 -24.54 -11.35 -9.35
N PHE A 14 -23.83 -11.04 -8.24
CA PHE A 14 -23.26 -12.03 -7.33
C PHE A 14 -24.34 -12.86 -6.62
N GLY A 15 -25.49 -12.25 -6.28
CA GLY A 15 -26.61 -12.96 -5.65
C GLY A 15 -27.34 -13.93 -6.59
N VAL A 16 -27.52 -13.56 -7.86
CA VAL A 16 -28.26 -14.37 -8.84
C VAL A 16 -27.46 -15.60 -9.32
N TRP A 17 -26.14 -15.54 -9.30
CA TRP A 17 -25.28 -16.70 -9.63
C TRP A 17 -25.04 -17.65 -8.46
N LEU A 18 -25.29 -17.21 -7.23
CA LEU A 18 -25.08 -18.00 -6.01
C LEU A 18 -26.12 -19.13 -5.88
N GLU A 19 -27.37 -18.91 -6.32
CA GLU A 19 -28.43 -19.93 -6.26
C GLU A 19 -28.14 -21.15 -7.15
N SER A 20 -27.48 -20.96 -8.30
CA SER A 20 -27.13 -22.05 -9.23
C SER A 20 -25.98 -22.93 -8.74
N ALA A 21 -25.12 -22.44 -7.84
CA ALA A 21 -23.97 -23.18 -7.32
C ALA A 21 -24.30 -24.05 -6.10
N ILE A 22 -25.35 -23.69 -5.34
CA ILE A 22 -25.83 -24.42 -4.14
C ILE A 22 -26.54 -25.74 -4.52
N ALA A 23 -26.91 -25.93 -5.79
CA ALA A 23 -27.55 -27.16 -6.29
C ALA A 23 -26.60 -28.38 -6.39
N ALA A 24 -25.29 -28.21 -6.19
CA ALA A 24 -24.33 -29.31 -6.10
C ALA A 24 -24.06 -29.63 -4.63
N GLY A 25 -24.75 -30.65 -4.09
CA GLY A 25 -24.71 -31.03 -2.68
C GLY A 25 -23.32 -31.45 -2.14
N PRO A 26 -23.16 -31.53 -0.80
CA PRO A 26 -21.88 -31.82 -0.17
C PRO A 26 -21.55 -33.31 -0.28
N SER A 27 -20.38 -33.64 -0.86
CA SER A 27 -19.79 -34.96 -0.72
C SER A 27 -18.97 -35.05 0.57
N THR A 28 -19.19 -36.17 1.24
CA THR A 28 -18.80 -36.54 2.60
C THR A 28 -17.30 -36.68 2.87
N SER A 29 -16.91 -36.29 4.09
CA SER A 29 -15.88 -36.87 4.97
C SER A 29 -14.66 -37.53 4.31
N GLY A 30 -13.56 -36.79 4.33
CA GLY A 30 -12.20 -37.32 4.27
C GLY A 30 -11.26 -36.22 4.73
N THR A 31 -10.31 -36.54 5.60
CA THR A 31 -9.13 -35.72 5.88
C THR A 31 -8.30 -35.64 4.60
N ALA A 32 -8.80 -34.91 3.61
CA ALA A 32 -8.11 -34.63 2.37
C ALA A 32 -7.06 -33.56 2.66
N GLU A 33 -5.81 -33.84 2.28
CA GLU A 33 -4.78 -32.82 2.19
C GLU A 33 -5.37 -31.56 1.54
N ILE A 34 -5.18 -30.41 2.18
CA ILE A 34 -5.73 -29.13 1.73
C ILE A 34 -4.89 -28.68 0.53
N GLY A 35 -5.06 -29.34 -0.61
CA GLY A 35 -4.51 -28.97 -1.92
C GLY A 35 -5.29 -27.80 -2.52
N PHE A 36 -5.47 -26.74 -1.74
CA PHE A 36 -6.20 -25.54 -2.15
C PHE A 36 -5.41 -24.26 -1.83
N PRO A 37 -5.23 -23.35 -2.80
CA PRO A 37 -5.68 -23.45 -4.18
C PRO A 37 -5.00 -24.62 -4.91
N LYS A 38 -5.73 -25.25 -5.83
CA LYS A 38 -5.21 -26.37 -6.62
C LYS A 38 -3.94 -25.93 -7.36
N PRO A 39 -2.80 -26.63 -7.23
CA PRO A 39 -1.56 -26.29 -7.93
C PRO A 39 -1.76 -26.20 -9.44
N LEU A 40 -0.96 -25.34 -10.10
CA LEU A 40 -1.11 -25.07 -11.53
C LEU A 40 -0.85 -26.30 -12.39
N GLU A 41 0.05 -27.17 -11.93
CA GLU A 41 0.48 -28.40 -12.59
C GLU A 41 -0.66 -29.42 -12.68
N GLU A 42 -1.55 -29.45 -11.68
CA GLU A 42 -2.65 -30.40 -11.60
C GLU A 42 -3.85 -30.06 -12.50
N TYR A 43 -3.84 -28.88 -13.13
CA TYR A 43 -4.86 -28.51 -14.13
C TYR A 43 -4.59 -29.12 -15.51
N ASN A 44 -3.44 -29.77 -15.73
CA ASN A 44 -3.07 -30.43 -16.99
C ASN A 44 -3.20 -29.52 -18.23
N ASP A 45 -2.79 -28.25 -18.09
CA ASP A 45 -2.93 -27.21 -19.12
C ASP A 45 -1.96 -27.34 -20.33
N SER A 46 -1.10 -28.36 -20.34
CA SER A 46 -0.02 -28.54 -21.33
C SER A 46 -0.53 -28.70 -22.76
N GLY A 47 -1.70 -29.32 -22.94
CA GLY A 47 -2.32 -29.54 -24.26
C GLY A 47 -3.32 -28.46 -24.70
N THR A 48 -3.62 -27.47 -23.86
CA THR A 48 -4.70 -26.48 -24.14
C THR A 48 -4.12 -25.19 -24.74
N PRO A 49 -4.41 -24.86 -26.01
CA PRO A 49 -3.92 -23.63 -26.62
C PRO A 49 -4.70 -22.41 -26.14
N GLY A 50 -3.98 -21.35 -25.76
CA GLY A 50 -4.54 -20.04 -25.42
C GLY A 50 -4.96 -19.87 -23.96
N VAL A 51 -4.70 -18.67 -23.42
CA VAL A 51 -4.94 -18.33 -22.00
C VAL A 51 -6.42 -18.46 -21.63
N PHE A 52 -7.33 -17.95 -22.47
CA PHE A 52 -8.77 -17.98 -22.19
C PHE A 52 -9.34 -19.40 -22.11
N ARG A 53 -8.84 -20.33 -22.94
CA ARG A 53 -9.29 -21.73 -22.89
C ARG A 53 -8.78 -22.43 -21.64
N LYS A 54 -7.54 -22.17 -21.23
CA LYS A 54 -7.00 -22.63 -19.94
C LYS A 54 -7.86 -22.11 -18.78
N LEU A 55 -8.12 -20.81 -18.73
CA LEU A 55 -8.96 -20.20 -17.69
C LEU A 55 -10.37 -20.81 -17.66
N ALA A 56 -11.02 -20.98 -18.82
CA ALA A 56 -12.33 -21.62 -18.89
C ALA A 56 -12.29 -23.08 -18.41
N GLY A 57 -11.22 -23.83 -18.71
CA GLY A 57 -10.99 -25.18 -18.20
C GLY A 57 -10.84 -25.21 -16.67
N ARG A 58 -10.04 -24.28 -16.12
CA ARG A 58 -9.83 -24.16 -14.66
C ARG A 58 -11.10 -23.74 -13.91
N VAL A 59 -11.95 -22.90 -14.51
CA VAL A 59 -13.27 -22.54 -13.95
C VAL A 59 -14.22 -23.73 -13.94
N LYS A 60 -14.18 -24.59 -14.97
CA LYS A 60 -14.96 -25.83 -14.99
C LYS A 60 -14.48 -26.82 -13.92
N ALA A 61 -13.16 -26.88 -13.68
CA ALA A 61 -12.57 -27.76 -12.69
C ALA A 61 -12.83 -27.29 -11.24
N ASP A 62 -12.75 -25.98 -10.98
CA ASP A 62 -13.14 -25.39 -9.70
C ASP A 62 -13.83 -24.04 -9.92
N PRO A 63 -15.16 -23.94 -9.72
CA PRO A 63 -15.89 -22.69 -9.96
C PRO A 63 -15.49 -21.56 -8.99
N VAL A 64 -14.84 -21.86 -7.86
CA VAL A 64 -14.29 -20.84 -6.95
C VAL A 64 -13.30 -19.94 -7.68
N ASN A 65 -12.57 -20.45 -8.69
CA ASN A 65 -11.64 -19.67 -9.50
C ASN A 65 -12.32 -18.49 -10.21
N LEU A 66 -13.56 -18.67 -10.69
CA LEU A 66 -14.30 -17.60 -11.36
C LEU A 66 -14.65 -16.49 -10.38
N PHE A 67 -15.24 -16.86 -9.24
CA PHE A 67 -15.61 -15.90 -8.20
C PHE A 67 -14.40 -15.18 -7.63
N ALA A 68 -13.30 -15.90 -7.35
CA ALA A 68 -12.05 -15.30 -6.90
C ALA A 68 -11.51 -14.29 -7.92
N THR A 69 -11.55 -14.61 -9.21
CA THR A 69 -11.13 -13.69 -10.29
C THR A 69 -12.00 -12.44 -10.35
N ILE A 70 -13.33 -12.59 -10.24
CA ILE A 70 -14.27 -11.46 -10.24
C ILE A 70 -14.05 -10.56 -9.02
N ILE A 71 -13.99 -11.15 -7.81
CA ILE A 71 -13.74 -10.44 -6.56
C ILE A 71 -12.42 -9.68 -6.63
N PHE A 72 -11.36 -10.32 -7.12
CA PHE A 72 -10.06 -9.69 -7.30
C PHE A 72 -10.12 -8.50 -8.29
N ALA A 73 -10.80 -8.67 -9.42
CA ALA A 73 -11.01 -7.58 -10.37
C ALA A 73 -11.80 -6.42 -9.76
N CYS A 74 -12.84 -6.72 -8.96
CA CYS A 74 -13.59 -5.69 -8.24
C CYS A 74 -12.74 -5.00 -7.17
N ALA A 75 -11.83 -5.71 -6.50
CA ALA A 75 -10.86 -5.13 -5.59
C ALA A 75 -9.94 -4.12 -6.29
N ILE A 76 -9.41 -4.47 -7.47
CA ILE A 76 -8.60 -3.55 -8.29
C ILE A 76 -9.40 -2.30 -8.65
N VAL A 77 -10.63 -2.47 -9.13
CA VAL A 77 -11.51 -1.34 -9.47
C VAL A 77 -11.79 -0.47 -8.24
N HIS A 78 -12.04 -1.08 -7.09
CA HIS A 78 -12.22 -0.37 -5.82
C HIS A 78 -10.97 0.45 -5.47
N THR A 79 -9.76 -0.09 -5.60
CA THR A 79 -8.51 0.65 -5.35
C THR A 79 -8.43 1.97 -6.13
N PHE A 80 -8.86 2.00 -7.39
CA PHE A 80 -8.90 3.23 -8.19
C PHE A 80 -10.05 4.18 -7.83
N LEU A 81 -11.09 3.69 -7.15
CA LEU A 81 -12.24 4.46 -6.69
C LEU A 81 -12.08 5.01 -5.26
N THR A 82 -11.07 4.58 -4.50
CA THR A 82 -10.77 5.06 -3.13
C THR A 82 -10.80 6.58 -3.01
N ALA A 83 -10.16 7.31 -3.92
CA ALA A 83 -10.16 8.77 -3.94
C ALA A 83 -11.58 9.38 -4.10
N ARG A 84 -12.48 8.69 -4.82
CA ARG A 84 -13.89 9.10 -4.93
C ARG A 84 -14.65 8.84 -3.64
N PHE A 85 -14.43 7.70 -2.98
CA PHE A 85 -15.03 7.42 -1.68
C PHE A 85 -14.56 8.40 -0.61
N MET A 86 -13.27 8.73 -0.58
CA MET A 86 -12.72 9.74 0.32
C MET A 86 -13.36 11.13 0.09
N HIS A 87 -13.60 11.52 -1.15
CA HIS A 87 -14.32 12.76 -1.45
C HIS A 87 -15.78 12.73 -0.97
N ILE A 88 -16.46 11.58 -1.07
CA ILE A 88 -17.81 11.41 -0.55
C ILE A 88 -17.80 11.49 0.99
N ALA A 89 -16.83 10.87 1.64
CA ALA A 89 -16.63 10.95 3.09
C ALA A 89 -16.47 12.40 3.55
N HIS A 90 -15.61 13.18 2.88
CA HIS A 90 -15.43 14.60 3.17
C HIS A 90 -16.70 15.41 2.99
N HIS A 91 -17.54 15.11 1.98
CA HIS A 91 -18.82 15.79 1.82
C HIS A 91 -19.75 15.55 3.03
N PHE A 92 -19.88 14.29 3.47
CA PHE A 92 -20.67 13.97 4.68
C PHE A 92 -20.08 14.62 5.94
N GLN A 93 -18.76 14.66 6.04
CA GLN A 93 -18.06 15.29 7.17
C GLN A 93 -18.30 16.79 7.23
N THR A 94 -18.22 17.50 6.09
CA THR A 94 -18.52 18.93 6.01
C THR A 94 -19.97 19.22 6.37
N GLU A 95 -20.92 18.38 5.91
CA GLU A 95 -22.33 18.51 6.28
C GLU A 95 -22.56 18.29 7.78
N LEU A 96 -21.85 17.33 8.38
CA LEU A 96 -21.86 17.07 9.83
C LEU A 96 -21.31 18.27 10.62
N GLU A 97 -20.21 18.88 10.17
CA GLU A 97 -19.63 20.08 10.77
C GLU A 97 -20.59 21.27 10.72
N HIS A 98 -21.25 21.49 9.57
CA HIS A 98 -22.27 22.53 9.44
C HIS A 98 -23.46 22.33 10.39
N LEU A 99 -23.86 21.09 10.66
CA LEU A 99 -24.89 20.80 11.66
C LEU A 99 -24.40 21.02 13.10
N ALA A 100 -23.11 20.82 13.38
CA ALA A 100 -22.54 21.06 14.71
C ALA A 100 -22.42 22.56 15.03
N ASP A 101 -22.16 23.39 14.03
CA ASP A 101 -22.11 24.86 14.16
C ASP A 101 -23.49 25.49 14.35
N GLN A 102 -24.55 24.80 13.93
CA GLN A 102 -25.93 25.15 14.24
C GLN A 102 -26.23 24.80 15.70
N LYS A 103 -25.76 25.65 16.62
CA LYS A 103 -26.14 25.63 18.04
C LYS A 103 -27.61 26.00 18.19
N GLU A 104 -28.55 25.11 17.90
CA GLU A 104 -29.88 25.19 18.52
C GLU A 104 -30.75 23.95 18.31
N GLN A 105 -31.26 23.47 19.46
CA GLN A 105 -32.40 22.58 19.67
C GLN A 105 -32.18 21.09 19.36
N ALA A 106 -32.06 20.32 20.44
CA ALA A 106 -32.08 18.87 20.48
C ALA A 106 -33.47 18.32 20.08
N ALA A 107 -33.83 18.46 18.80
CA ALA A 107 -34.93 17.71 18.21
C ALA A 107 -34.42 16.29 17.88
N PRO A 108 -35.18 15.22 18.18
CA PRO A 108 -34.79 13.85 17.89
C PRO A 108 -34.53 13.59 16.39
N GLU A 109 -35.02 14.45 15.49
CA GLU A 109 -34.72 14.40 14.05
C GLU A 109 -33.30 14.84 13.71
N ILE A 110 -32.76 15.85 14.40
CA ILE A 110 -31.39 16.34 14.20
C ILE A 110 -30.38 15.30 14.68
N GLU A 111 -30.68 14.60 15.78
CA GLU A 111 -29.85 13.51 16.30
C GLU A 111 -29.77 12.34 15.28
N LYS A 112 -30.91 11.89 14.75
CA LYS A 112 -30.93 10.86 13.70
C LYS A 112 -30.16 11.28 12.46
N ARG A 113 -30.25 12.54 12.05
CA ARG A 113 -29.50 13.07 10.90
C ARG A 113 -28.00 13.11 11.18
N ARG A 114 -27.59 13.56 12.37
CA ARG A 114 -26.19 13.55 12.80
C ARG A 114 -25.62 12.14 12.76
N ASP A 115 -26.31 11.19 13.37
CA ASP A 115 -25.85 9.79 13.43
C ASP A 115 -25.76 9.17 12.03
N PHE A 116 -26.73 9.46 11.15
CA PHE A 116 -26.68 9.07 9.74
C PHE A 116 -25.44 9.64 9.02
N LEU A 117 -25.19 10.94 9.15
CA LEU A 117 -24.05 11.59 8.50
C LEU A 117 -22.72 11.08 9.06
N GLN A 118 -22.62 10.86 10.37
CA GLN A 118 -21.44 10.31 11.02
C GLN A 118 -21.17 8.87 10.54
N PHE A 119 -22.21 8.04 10.47
CA PHE A 119 -22.09 6.68 9.98
C PHE A 119 -21.59 6.66 8.52
N TRP A 120 -22.22 7.42 7.62
CA TRP A 120 -21.83 7.43 6.21
C TRP A 120 -20.49 8.11 5.96
N SER A 121 -20.13 9.15 6.74
CA SER A 121 -18.80 9.74 6.74
C SER A 121 -17.75 8.67 7.04
N GLN A 122 -17.90 7.95 8.15
CA GLN A 122 -16.96 6.90 8.55
C GLN A 122 -16.96 5.71 7.58
N PHE A 123 -18.12 5.30 7.08
CA PHE A 123 -18.25 4.21 6.11
C PHE A 123 -17.48 4.53 4.82
N PHE A 124 -17.72 5.69 4.21
CA PHE A 124 -17.02 6.08 2.99
C PHE A 124 -15.55 6.44 3.24
N HIS A 125 -15.20 6.88 4.45
CA HIS A 125 -13.81 7.10 4.83
C HIS A 125 -13.05 5.77 4.82
N PHE A 126 -13.58 4.73 5.47
CA PHE A 126 -12.99 3.39 5.50
C PHE A 126 -12.91 2.77 4.09
N PHE A 127 -13.94 2.90 3.26
CA PHE A 127 -13.89 2.49 1.84
C PHE A 127 -12.96 3.37 0.98
N GLY A 128 -12.56 4.54 1.48
CA GLY A 128 -11.61 5.44 0.85
C GLY A 128 -10.15 5.13 1.18
N GLU A 129 -9.87 4.26 2.15
CA GLU A 129 -8.51 3.84 2.51
C GLU A 129 -8.03 2.74 1.56
N VAL A 130 -6.90 2.99 0.88
CA VAL A 130 -6.34 2.05 -0.10
C VAL A 130 -5.84 0.76 0.57
N GLU A 131 -5.40 0.85 1.82
CA GLU A 131 -4.92 -0.26 2.64
C GLU A 131 -6.04 -1.23 3.01
N ALA A 132 -7.27 -0.74 3.19
CA ALA A 132 -8.42 -1.54 3.58
C ALA A 132 -9.04 -2.33 2.43
N VAL A 133 -8.85 -1.89 1.18
CA VAL A 133 -9.55 -2.42 -0.01
C VAL A 133 -9.48 -3.94 -0.09
N PHE A 134 -8.27 -4.52 -0.13
CA PHE A 134 -8.13 -5.98 -0.25
C PHE A 134 -8.67 -6.72 0.98
N GLY A 135 -8.54 -6.14 2.18
CA GLY A 135 -9.14 -6.69 3.40
C GLY A 135 -10.68 -6.75 3.33
N ILE A 136 -11.32 -5.71 2.81
CA ILE A 136 -12.78 -5.67 2.60
C ILE A 136 -13.20 -6.78 1.62
N TRP A 137 -12.45 -6.97 0.54
CA TRP A 137 -12.75 -7.98 -0.48
C TRP A 137 -12.41 -9.42 -0.08
N LEU A 138 -11.64 -9.65 1.00
CA LEU A 138 -11.50 -10.98 1.60
C LEU A 138 -12.83 -11.49 2.19
N ILE A 139 -13.70 -10.60 2.69
CA ILE A 139 -14.99 -11.00 3.28
C ILE A 139 -15.86 -11.74 2.26
N PRO A 140 -16.21 -11.19 1.08
CA PRO A 140 -16.99 -11.92 0.09
C PRO A 140 -16.25 -13.15 -0.46
N LEU A 141 -14.91 -13.15 -0.51
CA LEU A 141 -14.14 -14.33 -0.89
C LEU A 141 -14.33 -15.48 0.10
N PHE A 142 -14.22 -15.18 1.39
CA PHE A 142 -14.43 -16.15 2.46
C PHE A 142 -15.86 -16.66 2.49
N VAL A 143 -16.84 -15.79 2.24
CA VAL A 143 -18.25 -16.21 2.09
C VAL A 143 -18.41 -17.20 0.94
N VAL A 144 -17.82 -16.93 -0.24
CA VAL A 144 -17.87 -17.87 -1.38
C VAL A 144 -17.23 -19.21 -1.04
N ILE A 145 -16.03 -19.20 -0.45
CA ILE A 145 -15.33 -20.43 -0.06
C ILE A 145 -16.15 -21.20 0.98
N ALA A 146 -16.68 -20.53 2.00
CA ALA A 146 -17.50 -21.15 3.04
C ALA A 146 -18.79 -21.77 2.47
N LEU A 147 -19.46 -21.10 1.53
CA LEU A 147 -20.69 -21.58 0.92
C LEU A 147 -20.43 -22.75 -0.07
N MET A 148 -19.34 -22.71 -0.83
CA MET A 148 -19.05 -23.71 -1.86
C MET A 148 -18.24 -24.91 -1.37
N LYS A 149 -17.38 -24.73 -0.37
CA LYS A 149 -16.45 -25.77 0.13
C LYS A 149 -16.67 -26.10 1.62
N GLY A 150 -17.48 -25.31 2.33
CA GLY A 150 -17.78 -25.50 3.74
C GLY A 150 -16.86 -24.72 4.70
N TRP A 151 -17.36 -24.50 5.92
CA TRP A 151 -16.63 -23.78 6.97
C TRP A 151 -15.31 -24.45 7.40
N PRO A 152 -15.24 -25.78 7.64
CA PRO A 152 -13.98 -26.42 8.03
C PRO A 152 -12.87 -26.26 6.99
N PHE A 153 -13.24 -26.25 5.70
CA PHE A 153 -12.32 -26.03 4.60
C PHE A 153 -11.76 -24.61 4.60
N LEU A 154 -12.61 -23.59 4.80
CA LEU A 154 -12.18 -22.20 4.92
C LEU A 154 -11.19 -22.02 6.09
N VAL A 155 -11.49 -22.58 7.26
CA VAL A 155 -10.61 -22.49 8.44
C VAL A 155 -9.26 -23.14 8.16
N GLY A 156 -9.26 -24.32 7.54
CA GLY A 156 -8.04 -25.01 7.15
C GLY A 156 -7.21 -24.21 6.14
N TYR A 157 -7.86 -23.63 5.12
CA TYR A 157 -7.19 -22.77 4.15
C TYR A 157 -6.56 -21.53 4.79
N VAL A 158 -7.30 -20.80 5.63
CA VAL A 158 -6.80 -19.59 6.29
C VAL A 158 -5.63 -19.92 7.21
N THR A 159 -5.68 -21.06 7.90
CA THR A 159 -4.63 -21.51 8.83
C THR A 159 -3.36 -21.96 8.10
N SER A 160 -3.46 -22.42 6.85
CA SER A 160 -2.29 -22.82 6.06
C SER A 160 -1.57 -21.65 5.38
N GLN A 161 -2.16 -20.45 5.35
CA GLN A 161 -1.54 -19.30 4.71
C GLN A 161 -0.46 -18.67 5.58
N ASN A 162 0.68 -18.33 4.97
CA ASN A 162 1.73 -17.57 5.64
C ASN A 162 1.47 -16.06 5.51
N ALA A 163 1.05 -15.42 6.60
CA ALA A 163 0.79 -13.98 6.66
C ALA A 163 2.00 -13.15 7.15
N ALA A 164 3.19 -13.74 7.26
CA ALA A 164 4.38 -13.07 7.79
C ALA A 164 4.73 -11.78 7.04
N GLU A 165 4.80 -11.85 5.71
CA GLU A 165 5.19 -10.73 4.87
C GLU A 165 4.17 -9.58 4.93
N PRO A 166 2.84 -9.81 4.78
CA PRO A 166 1.84 -8.77 4.99
C PRO A 166 1.90 -8.11 6.38
N ILE A 167 2.05 -8.90 7.45
CA ILE A 167 2.14 -8.38 8.83
C ILE A 167 3.42 -7.56 8.99
N PHE A 168 4.55 -8.05 8.50
CA PHE A 168 5.82 -7.33 8.51
C PHE A 168 5.72 -5.97 7.81
N VAL A 169 5.07 -5.91 6.64
CA VAL A 169 4.86 -4.64 5.92
C VAL A 169 4.01 -3.67 6.73
N VAL A 170 2.92 -4.13 7.37
CA VAL A 170 2.08 -3.28 8.22
C VAL A 170 2.88 -2.73 9.41
N VAL A 171 3.63 -3.59 10.10
CA VAL A 171 4.43 -3.22 11.27
C VAL A 171 5.53 -2.24 10.89
N ILE A 172 6.31 -2.50 9.83
CA ILE A 172 7.40 -1.62 9.42
C ILE A 172 6.89 -0.27 8.95
N MET A 173 5.75 -0.20 8.25
CA MET A 173 5.11 1.06 7.85
C MET A 173 4.62 1.86 9.06
N ALA A 174 4.02 1.20 10.07
CA ALA A 174 3.60 1.85 11.31
C ALA A 174 4.79 2.44 12.08
N ILE A 175 5.89 1.69 12.19
CA ILE A 175 7.11 2.18 12.85
C ILE A 175 7.76 3.31 12.05
N ALA A 176 7.88 3.16 10.72
CA ALA A 176 8.53 4.14 9.84
C ALA A 176 7.76 5.47 9.76
N SER A 177 6.42 5.41 9.81
CA SER A 177 5.57 6.61 9.85
C SER A 177 5.53 7.30 11.21
N SER A 178 6.13 6.70 12.25
CA SER A 178 6.19 7.31 13.58
C SER A 178 7.01 8.61 13.59
N ARG A 179 6.58 9.56 14.43
CA ARG A 179 7.24 10.87 14.55
C ARG A 179 8.75 10.78 14.86
N PRO A 180 9.23 9.89 15.75
CA PRO A 180 10.66 9.79 16.05
C PRO A 180 11.50 9.38 14.82
N ILE A 181 11.05 8.36 14.08
CA ILE A 181 11.75 7.88 12.88
C ILE A 181 11.71 8.92 11.77
N LEU A 182 10.55 9.52 11.50
CA LEU A 182 10.42 10.55 10.48
C LEU A 182 11.31 11.76 10.77
N ARG A 183 11.43 12.18 12.04
CA ARG A 183 12.35 13.27 12.43
C ARG A 183 13.82 12.89 12.33
N LEU A 184 14.17 11.65 12.65
CA LEU A 184 15.54 11.18 12.46
C LEU A 184 15.91 11.22 10.98
N ALA A 185 15.05 10.68 10.11
CA ALA A 185 15.24 10.73 8.66
C ALA A 185 15.30 12.17 8.14
N GLU A 186 14.42 13.06 8.63
CA GLU A 186 14.45 14.48 8.30
C GLU A 186 15.79 15.12 8.69
N ARG A 187 16.35 14.83 9.88
CA ARG A 187 17.65 15.36 10.31
C ARG A 187 18.78 14.88 9.43
N CYS A 188 18.82 13.59 9.09
CA CYS A 188 19.84 13.03 8.20
C CYS A 188 19.77 13.67 6.81
N LEU A 189 18.58 13.79 6.24
CA LEU A 189 18.38 14.42 4.93
C LEU A 189 18.61 15.94 4.98
N ALA A 190 18.34 16.61 6.11
CA ALA A 190 18.61 18.03 6.28
C ALA A 190 20.11 18.33 6.20
N GLN A 191 20.97 17.45 6.74
CA GLN A 191 22.42 17.58 6.62
C GLN A 191 22.87 17.52 5.15
N LEU A 192 22.27 16.63 4.37
CA LEU A 192 22.55 16.51 2.93
C LEU A 192 22.00 17.70 2.16
N ALA A 193 20.79 18.17 2.51
CA ALA A 193 20.18 19.35 1.89
C ALA A 193 20.92 20.64 2.25
N ALA A 194 21.61 20.70 3.40
CA ALA A 194 22.42 21.84 3.81
C ALA A 194 23.57 22.11 2.83
N LEU A 195 24.09 21.08 2.15
CA LEU A 195 25.07 21.25 1.07
C LEU A 195 24.53 22.14 -0.07
N GLY A 196 23.21 22.09 -0.31
CA GLY A 196 22.49 22.94 -1.27
C GLY A 196 21.75 24.13 -0.63
N ARG A 197 22.24 24.63 0.52
CA ARG A 197 21.66 25.75 1.29
C ARG A 197 20.21 25.52 1.73
N SER A 198 19.81 24.26 1.90
CA SER A 198 18.46 23.87 2.34
C SER A 198 17.32 24.44 1.48
N THR A 199 17.60 24.73 0.21
CA THR A 199 16.58 25.16 -0.76
C THR A 199 15.56 24.04 -1.03
N PRO A 200 14.34 24.35 -1.52
CA PRO A 200 13.39 23.32 -1.93
C PRO A 200 13.99 22.35 -2.97
N ALA A 201 14.78 22.86 -3.91
CA ALA A 201 15.54 22.07 -4.86
C ALA A 201 16.54 21.11 -4.19
N ALA A 202 17.30 21.60 -3.19
CA ALA A 202 18.24 20.76 -2.45
C ALA A 202 17.51 19.66 -1.67
N TRP A 203 16.41 19.99 -0.99
CA TRP A 203 15.56 19.00 -0.32
C TRP A 203 15.00 17.97 -1.29
N TRP A 204 14.51 18.41 -2.44
CA TRP A 204 13.99 17.53 -3.49
C TRP A 204 15.05 16.53 -3.95
N LEU A 205 16.26 17.01 -4.27
CA LEU A 205 17.39 16.16 -4.67
C LEU A 205 17.84 15.22 -3.54
N SER A 206 17.94 15.71 -2.30
CA SER A 206 18.33 14.90 -1.16
C SER A 206 17.33 13.78 -0.90
N ILE A 207 16.03 14.08 -0.90
CA ILE A 207 14.98 13.09 -0.66
C ILE A 207 14.99 12.04 -1.79
N LEU A 208 14.97 12.45 -3.05
CA LEU A 208 14.89 11.53 -4.19
C LEU A 208 16.18 10.75 -4.47
N THR A 209 17.32 11.18 -3.94
CA THR A 209 18.58 10.46 -4.11
C THR A 209 18.81 9.53 -2.93
N PHE A 210 18.85 10.06 -1.71
CA PHE A 210 19.26 9.29 -0.55
C PHE A 210 18.12 8.50 0.09
N GLY A 211 16.90 9.03 0.06
CA GLY A 211 15.74 8.34 0.59
C GLY A 211 15.53 6.95 -0.02
N PRO A 212 15.51 6.82 -1.36
CA PRO A 212 15.46 5.53 -2.04
C PRO A 212 16.62 4.58 -1.71
N LEU A 213 17.84 5.10 -1.55
CA LEU A 213 18.99 4.27 -1.18
C LEU A 213 18.86 3.73 0.25
N LEU A 214 18.24 4.48 1.17
CA LEU A 214 17.90 3.99 2.51
C LEU A 214 16.88 2.84 2.48
N GLY A 215 16.09 2.70 1.42
CA GLY A 215 15.19 1.56 1.21
C GLY A 215 15.92 0.22 1.19
N SER A 216 17.20 0.22 0.79
CA SER A 216 18.05 -0.97 0.85
C SER A 216 18.47 -1.40 2.25
N LEU A 217 18.39 -0.50 3.23
CA LEU A 217 18.80 -0.72 4.61
C LEU A 217 17.61 -0.96 5.55
N ILE A 218 16.45 -0.38 5.20
CA ILE A 218 15.21 -0.52 5.98
C ILE A 218 14.30 -1.49 5.23
N THR A 219 13.46 -0.98 4.34
CA THR A 219 12.61 -1.70 3.38
C THR A 219 12.05 -0.69 2.37
N GLU A 220 11.59 -1.16 1.21
CA GLU A 220 10.93 -0.29 0.22
C GLU A 220 9.68 0.43 0.77
N PRO A 221 8.72 -0.24 1.46
CA PRO A 221 7.53 0.43 1.97
C PRO A 221 7.84 1.51 3.00
N ALA A 222 8.83 1.28 3.86
CA ALA A 222 9.27 2.26 4.85
C ALA A 222 9.94 3.48 4.19
N ALA A 223 10.87 3.25 3.27
CA ALA A 223 11.53 4.35 2.55
C ALA A 223 10.53 5.18 1.73
N MET A 224 9.57 4.53 1.08
CA MET A 224 8.47 5.20 0.38
C MET A 224 7.69 6.12 1.30
N THR A 225 7.25 5.59 2.44
CA THR A 225 6.45 6.33 3.43
C THR A 225 7.21 7.56 3.92
N ILE A 226 8.47 7.41 4.31
CA ILE A 226 9.32 8.51 4.78
C ILE A 226 9.50 9.57 3.70
N CYS A 227 9.89 9.17 2.48
CA CYS A 227 10.13 10.10 1.39
C CYS A 227 8.86 10.84 0.97
N ALA A 228 7.73 10.14 0.87
CA ALA A 228 6.45 10.74 0.51
C ALA A 228 5.99 11.76 1.58
N LEU A 229 6.13 11.44 2.87
CA LEU A 229 5.81 12.36 3.95
C LEU A 229 6.72 13.60 3.98
N LEU A 230 8.01 13.44 3.69
CA LEU A 230 8.95 14.56 3.60
C LEU A 230 8.71 15.42 2.37
N LEU A 231 8.45 14.82 1.21
CA LEU A 231 8.05 15.54 0.00
C LEU A 231 6.75 16.31 0.23
N ARG A 232 5.76 15.70 0.91
CA ARG A 232 4.51 16.36 1.28
C ARG A 232 4.79 17.66 2.04
N GLN A 233 5.67 17.60 3.03
CA GLN A 233 5.99 18.73 3.92
C GLN A 233 6.88 19.79 3.27
N LYS A 234 7.88 19.39 2.47
CA LYS A 234 8.90 20.32 1.93
C LYS A 234 8.59 20.85 0.53
N ILE A 235 7.88 20.06 -0.28
CA ILE A 235 7.63 20.37 -1.70
C ILE A 235 6.15 20.60 -1.95
N TYR A 236 5.27 19.65 -1.62
CA TYR A 236 3.85 19.77 -1.96
C TYR A 236 3.11 20.84 -1.15
N ALA A 237 3.58 21.14 0.06
CA ALA A 237 3.11 22.29 0.85
C ALA A 237 3.30 23.63 0.09
N LEU A 238 4.28 23.71 -0.81
CA LEU A 238 4.54 24.88 -1.65
C LEU A 238 3.67 24.92 -2.92
N LYS A 239 2.72 23.97 -3.08
CA LYS A 239 1.80 23.86 -4.21
C LYS A 239 2.51 23.89 -5.58
N PRO A 240 3.40 22.91 -5.86
CA PRO A 240 4.10 22.83 -7.13
C PRO A 240 3.11 22.66 -8.29
N ALA A 241 3.53 23.01 -9.51
CA ALA A 241 2.72 22.74 -10.69
C ALA A 241 2.44 21.23 -10.82
N LYS A 242 1.26 20.88 -11.38
CA LYS A 242 0.82 19.49 -11.53
C LYS A 242 1.87 18.62 -12.26
N ARG A 243 2.56 19.19 -13.26
CA ARG A 243 3.62 18.49 -14.00
C ARG A 243 4.77 18.08 -13.10
N LEU A 244 5.36 19.01 -12.34
CA LEU A 244 6.41 18.74 -11.37
C LEU A 244 5.94 17.76 -10.27
N ALA A 245 4.71 17.89 -9.79
CA ALA A 245 4.15 17.00 -8.78
C ALA A 245 4.12 15.53 -9.27
N TYR A 246 3.48 15.27 -10.41
CA TYR A 246 3.41 13.90 -10.96
C TYR A 246 4.78 13.37 -11.38
N ALA A 247 5.64 14.21 -11.95
CA ALA A 247 7.01 13.84 -12.30
C ALA A 247 7.82 13.44 -11.06
N THR A 248 7.71 14.19 -9.96
CA THR A 248 8.36 13.90 -8.68
C THR A 248 7.87 12.59 -8.09
N LEU A 249 6.56 12.34 -8.12
CA LEU A 249 5.98 11.11 -7.59
C LEU A 249 6.39 9.87 -8.42
N GLY A 250 6.36 9.98 -9.75
CA GLY A 250 6.82 8.92 -10.64
C GLY A 250 8.31 8.62 -10.44
N LEU A 251 9.14 9.66 -10.36
CA LEU A 251 10.57 9.52 -10.08
C LEU A 251 10.84 8.90 -8.70
N LEU A 252 10.06 9.28 -7.68
CA LEU A 252 10.14 8.65 -6.36
C LEU A 252 9.91 7.14 -6.44
N PHE A 253 8.83 6.70 -7.08
CA PHE A 253 8.49 5.28 -7.19
C PHE A 253 9.55 4.50 -7.95
N VAL A 254 10.05 5.04 -9.07
CA VAL A 254 11.13 4.41 -9.82
C VAL A 254 12.40 4.32 -8.99
N ASN A 255 12.80 5.41 -8.32
CA ASN A 255 14.01 5.41 -7.53
C ASN A 255 13.93 4.44 -6.34
N ILE A 256 12.79 4.33 -5.66
CA ILE A 256 12.60 3.36 -4.56
C ILE A 256 12.75 1.94 -5.08
N SER A 257 12.07 1.64 -6.19
CA SER A 257 12.14 0.32 -6.83
C SER A 257 13.57 -0.06 -7.25
N VAL A 258 14.34 0.89 -7.77
CA VAL A 258 15.75 0.66 -8.15
C VAL A 258 16.67 0.63 -6.93
N GLY A 259 16.40 1.47 -5.93
CA GLY A 259 17.21 1.63 -4.72
C GLY A 259 17.26 0.38 -3.84
N GLY A 260 16.20 -0.44 -3.86
CA GLY A 260 16.15 -1.74 -3.16
C GLY A 260 17.19 -2.78 -3.64
N THR A 261 17.89 -2.55 -4.75
CA THR A 261 18.84 -3.53 -5.32
C THR A 261 20.27 -3.45 -4.74
N LEU A 262 20.52 -2.58 -3.77
CA LEU A 262 21.85 -2.47 -3.12
C LEU A 262 22.16 -3.63 -2.17
N THR A 263 21.14 -4.20 -1.54
CA THR A 263 21.26 -5.34 -0.62
C THR A 263 20.32 -6.44 -1.06
N HIS A 264 20.57 -7.68 -0.64
CA HIS A 264 19.69 -8.80 -1.00
C HIS A 264 18.43 -8.89 -0.13
N PHE A 265 18.30 -8.07 0.92
CA PHE A 265 17.19 -8.12 1.88
C PHE A 265 16.05 -7.16 1.56
N ALA A 266 16.28 -6.17 0.70
CA ALA A 266 15.38 -5.03 0.58
C ALA A 266 14.19 -5.25 -0.37
N ALA A 267 14.32 -6.17 -1.32
CA ALA A 267 13.27 -6.48 -2.30
C ALA A 267 13.02 -7.99 -2.34
N PRO A 268 11.77 -8.48 -2.14
CA PRO A 268 11.46 -9.91 -2.19
C PRO A 268 11.92 -10.63 -3.47
N PRO A 269 11.80 -10.05 -4.68
CA PRO A 269 12.36 -10.65 -5.89
C PRO A 269 13.87 -10.84 -5.85
N VAL A 270 14.59 -9.91 -5.22
CA VAL A 270 16.04 -10.00 -5.06
C VAL A 270 16.38 -11.12 -4.08
N VAL A 271 15.67 -11.24 -2.95
CA VAL A 271 15.85 -12.35 -1.99
C VAL A 271 15.64 -13.71 -2.66
N MET A 272 14.57 -13.84 -3.47
CA MET A 272 14.23 -15.10 -4.15
C MET A 272 15.32 -15.55 -5.13
N VAL A 273 15.98 -14.63 -5.82
CA VAL A 273 17.07 -14.96 -6.76
C VAL A 273 18.39 -15.09 -6.01
N ALA A 274 18.66 -14.23 -5.02
CA ALA A 274 19.88 -14.26 -4.23
C ALA A 274 20.05 -15.57 -3.47
N THR A 275 18.97 -16.15 -2.94
CA THR A 275 19.01 -17.48 -2.29
C THR A 275 19.34 -18.60 -3.26
N LYS A 276 18.81 -18.53 -4.49
CA LYS A 276 19.06 -19.54 -5.53
C LYS A 276 20.49 -19.48 -6.09
N TRP A 277 21.08 -18.29 -6.15
CA TRP A 277 22.38 -18.04 -6.76
C TRP A 277 23.48 -17.64 -5.75
N SER A 278 23.19 -17.73 -4.45
CA SER A 278 24.06 -17.35 -3.33
C SER A 278 24.66 -15.95 -3.47
N TRP A 279 23.86 -14.96 -3.91
CA TRP A 279 24.30 -13.58 -4.00
C TRP A 279 24.36 -12.96 -2.61
N ASP A 280 25.57 -12.67 -2.14
CA ASP A 280 25.81 -11.95 -0.90
C ASP A 280 25.68 -10.42 -1.09
N ILE A 281 25.78 -9.67 0.02
CA ILE A 281 25.73 -8.21 0.00
C ILE A 281 26.84 -7.64 -0.91
N GLY A 282 28.04 -8.24 -0.88
CA GLY A 282 29.17 -7.81 -1.70
C GLY A 282 28.91 -7.97 -3.20
N TYR A 283 28.35 -9.10 -3.62
CA TYR A 283 27.96 -9.36 -5.00
C TYR A 283 26.89 -8.37 -5.46
N MET A 284 25.85 -8.17 -4.65
CA MET A 284 24.77 -7.22 -4.96
C MET A 284 25.30 -5.80 -5.17
N ALA A 285 26.12 -5.30 -4.23
CA ALA A 285 26.69 -3.96 -4.29
C ALA A 285 27.59 -3.76 -5.53
N THR A 286 28.43 -4.74 -5.85
CA THR A 286 29.41 -4.64 -6.94
C THR A 286 28.82 -4.87 -8.33
N LYS A 287 27.75 -5.66 -8.46
CA LYS A 287 27.14 -6.00 -9.76
C LYS A 287 25.92 -5.15 -10.11
N PHE A 288 25.11 -4.80 -9.11
CA PHE A 288 23.83 -4.09 -9.29
C PHE A 288 23.85 -2.72 -8.59
N GLY A 289 24.35 -2.65 -7.36
CA GLY A 289 24.24 -1.47 -6.50
C GLY A 289 24.76 -0.17 -7.12
N TRP A 290 25.97 -0.18 -7.70
CA TRP A 290 26.52 1.05 -8.32
C TRP A 290 25.72 1.51 -9.55
N LYS A 291 25.12 0.58 -10.30
CA LYS A 291 24.25 0.91 -11.45
C LYS A 291 22.94 1.54 -10.97
N ALA A 292 22.40 1.04 -9.86
CA ALA A 292 21.23 1.62 -9.21
C ALA A 292 21.52 3.06 -8.73
N ILE A 293 22.63 3.27 -8.04
CA ILE A 293 23.07 4.61 -7.61
C ILE A 293 23.24 5.54 -8.82
N ALA A 294 23.98 5.09 -9.85
CA ALA A 294 24.21 5.89 -11.06
C ALA A 294 22.89 6.22 -11.77
N GLY A 295 21.98 5.25 -11.90
CA GLY A 295 20.66 5.44 -12.49
C GLY A 295 19.82 6.47 -11.74
N ILE A 296 19.76 6.37 -10.40
CA ILE A 296 19.05 7.34 -9.55
C ILE A 296 19.65 8.74 -9.71
N VAL A 297 20.97 8.88 -9.64
CA VAL A 297 21.65 10.18 -9.77
C VAL A 297 21.40 10.79 -11.15
N VAL A 298 21.55 10.02 -12.22
CA VAL A 298 21.31 10.49 -13.59
C VAL A 298 19.85 10.89 -13.78
N ALA A 299 18.90 10.07 -13.35
CA ALA A 299 17.47 10.38 -13.45
C ALA A 299 17.12 11.66 -12.68
N ASN A 300 17.64 11.80 -11.46
CA ASN A 300 17.42 12.99 -10.64
C ASN A 300 18.01 14.25 -11.27
N ILE A 301 19.21 14.17 -11.85
CA ILE A 301 19.82 15.30 -12.57
C ILE A 301 18.99 15.68 -13.79
N VAL A 302 18.58 14.71 -14.61
CA VAL A 302 17.76 14.97 -15.80
C VAL A 302 16.45 15.67 -15.42
N TYR A 303 15.72 15.12 -14.45
CA TYR A 303 14.47 15.73 -13.99
C TYR A 303 14.69 17.10 -13.33
N PHE A 304 15.76 17.25 -12.57
CA PHE A 304 16.12 18.55 -12.00
C PHE A 304 16.36 19.59 -13.10
N LEU A 305 17.08 19.25 -14.17
CA LEU A 305 17.34 20.16 -15.28
C LEU A 305 16.06 20.52 -16.05
N LEU A 306 15.18 19.54 -16.28
CA LEU A 306 13.89 19.74 -16.95
C LEU A 306 12.96 20.67 -16.16
N PHE A 307 12.94 20.55 -14.83
CA PHE A 307 12.07 21.33 -13.95
C PHE A 307 12.79 22.41 -13.15
N ARG A 308 14.02 22.76 -13.51
CA ARG A 308 14.87 23.68 -12.72
C ARG A 308 14.20 25.01 -12.43
N SER A 309 13.53 25.57 -13.44
CA SER A 309 12.87 26.88 -13.33
C SER A 309 11.68 26.82 -12.39
N GLU A 310 10.93 25.71 -12.40
CA GLU A 310 9.80 25.50 -11.48
C GLU A 310 10.31 25.29 -10.04
N LEU A 311 11.32 24.43 -9.87
CA LEU A 311 11.90 24.10 -8.56
C LEU A 311 12.57 25.29 -7.87
N LEU A 312 13.30 26.13 -8.62
CA LEU A 312 13.96 27.32 -8.07
C LEU A 312 12.97 28.44 -7.76
N ASN A 313 11.84 28.49 -8.47
CA ASN A 313 10.78 29.48 -8.22
C ASN A 313 9.79 29.04 -7.13
N LEU A 314 9.95 27.86 -6.54
CA LEU A 314 9.21 27.47 -5.34
C LEU A 314 9.61 28.42 -4.21
N LYS A 315 8.83 29.48 -4.04
CA LYS A 315 8.98 30.40 -2.92
C LYS A 315 8.76 29.61 -1.66
N VAL A 316 9.76 29.60 -0.78
CA VAL A 316 9.58 29.17 0.61
C VAL A 316 8.58 30.15 1.20
N MET A 317 7.28 29.82 1.13
CA MET A 317 6.32 30.45 2.01
C MET A 317 6.87 30.20 3.40
N HIS A 318 7.33 31.25 4.06
CA HIS A 318 7.54 31.23 5.50
C HIS A 318 6.15 31.07 6.10
N VAL A 319 5.62 29.85 6.06
CA VAL A 319 4.61 29.45 7.00
C VAL A 319 5.36 29.48 8.31
N GLU A 320 5.16 30.55 9.08
CA GLU A 320 5.54 30.63 10.48
C GLU A 320 4.76 29.59 11.31
N GLU A 321 4.76 28.33 10.90
CA GLU A 321 4.53 27.24 11.82
C GLU A 321 5.84 27.00 12.56
N LYS A 322 6.17 27.96 13.43
CA LYS A 322 6.66 27.64 14.78
C LYS A 322 5.55 26.89 15.52
N GLU A 323 5.08 25.79 14.96
CA GLU A 323 4.63 24.72 15.83
C GLU A 323 5.92 24.35 16.56
N LYS A 324 6.06 24.80 17.82
CA LYS A 324 7.10 24.37 18.75
C LYS A 324 6.92 22.88 18.93
N ARG A 325 7.30 22.10 17.92
CA ARG A 325 7.14 20.66 17.87
C ARG A 325 8.02 20.16 18.98
N ARG A 326 7.39 19.76 20.09
CA ARG A 326 8.08 19.35 21.31
C ARG A 326 9.26 18.45 20.93
N PRO A 327 10.48 18.75 21.39
CA PRO A 327 11.63 17.92 21.09
C PRO A 327 11.33 16.50 21.57
N ILE A 328 11.56 15.52 20.71
CA ILE A 328 11.40 14.11 21.08
C ILE A 328 12.65 13.72 21.86
N PRO A 329 12.53 13.19 23.09
CA PRO A 329 13.66 12.66 23.84
C PRO A 329 14.42 11.61 23.00
N ALA A 330 15.75 11.70 23.00
CA ALA A 330 16.60 10.80 22.21
C ALA A 330 16.38 9.32 22.57
N GLN A 331 16.02 9.03 23.82
CA GLN A 331 15.68 7.69 24.30
C GLN A 331 14.49 7.09 23.54
N ILE A 332 13.44 7.88 23.29
CA ILE A 332 12.28 7.41 22.54
C ILE A 332 12.69 7.12 21.09
N THR A 333 13.48 7.99 20.47
CA THR A 333 14.00 7.73 19.12
C THR A 333 14.85 6.46 19.09
N LEU A 334 15.71 6.24 20.09
CA LEU A 334 16.53 5.03 20.19
C LEU A 334 15.67 3.77 20.28
N VAL A 335 14.62 3.76 21.12
CA VAL A 335 13.70 2.62 21.24
C VAL A 335 13.02 2.32 19.89
N HIS A 336 12.54 3.34 19.18
CA HIS A 336 11.93 3.15 17.87
C HIS A 336 12.93 2.62 16.83
N VAL A 337 14.18 3.09 16.85
CA VAL A 337 15.25 2.60 15.95
C VAL A 337 15.59 1.15 16.27
N LEU A 338 15.76 0.80 17.55
CA LEU A 338 16.01 -0.58 17.97
C LEU A 338 14.86 -1.49 17.55
N PHE A 339 13.61 -1.05 17.71
CA PHE A 339 12.44 -1.82 17.29
C PHE A 339 12.37 -1.99 15.77
N LEU A 340 12.72 -0.95 15.01
CA LEU A 340 12.81 -1.02 13.54
C LEU A 340 13.88 -2.04 13.11
N VAL A 341 15.09 -1.97 13.70
CA VAL A 341 16.18 -2.90 13.39
C VAL A 341 15.82 -4.32 13.79
N TRP A 342 15.25 -4.51 14.99
CA TRP A 342 14.75 -5.80 15.45
C TRP A 342 13.77 -6.40 14.47
N THR A 343 12.74 -5.64 14.07
CA THR A 343 11.70 -6.08 13.11
C THR A 343 12.31 -6.55 11.79
N VAL A 344 13.31 -5.84 11.27
CA VAL A 344 14.01 -6.24 10.03
C VAL A 344 14.81 -7.53 10.23
N LEU A 345 15.54 -7.65 11.34
CA LEU A 345 16.34 -8.84 11.66
C LEU A 345 15.47 -10.07 11.94
N THR A 346 14.29 -9.90 12.53
CA THR A 346 13.36 -11.00 12.83
C THR A 346 12.36 -11.27 11.71
N SER A 347 12.44 -10.59 10.57
CA SER A 347 11.52 -10.77 9.43
C SER A 347 11.43 -12.21 8.91
N HIS A 348 12.46 -13.03 9.14
CA HIS A 348 12.47 -14.46 8.80
C HIS A 348 11.76 -15.36 9.83
N TYR A 349 11.29 -14.82 10.95
CA TYR A 349 10.61 -15.53 12.03
C TYR A 349 9.17 -14.99 12.21
N PRO A 350 8.19 -15.47 11.44
CA PRO A 350 6.81 -14.96 11.39
C PRO A 350 6.08 -14.81 12.74
N ALA A 351 6.47 -15.62 13.74
CA ALA A 351 5.81 -15.70 15.04
C ALA A 351 6.39 -14.73 16.09
N LEU A 352 7.48 -14.02 15.78
CA LEU A 352 8.22 -13.12 16.66
C LEU A 352 8.32 -11.72 16.05
#